data_AF-A0A8H6ZFU0-F1
#
_entry.id   AF-A0A8H6ZFU0-F1
#
_cell.length_a   1.000
_cell.length_b   1.000
_cell.length_c   1.000
_cell.angle_alpha   90.00
_cell.angle_beta   90.00
_cell.angle_gamma   90.00
#
_symmetry.space_group_name_H-M   'P 1'
#
loop_
_entity.id
_entity.type
_entity.pdbx_description
1 polymer ?
#
loop_
_entity_poly.entity_id
_entity_poly.type
_entity_poly.pdbx_seq_one_letter_code
_entity_poly.pdbx_strand_id
1 'polypeptide(L)'
;MSSPFASQLGTNYCPRDVELAQIKALLIEPCLKLKNLDKEIAVLRQALDKLTAERDALGAYVDAHKALLSPVRRLPLDIIELIFMACLPMHRNCVMSAQEAPVLLGRICSAWRAISLSTPQLWSRVHIVEPTPSNSVTSEGYSAKVAQRLEAADAWLRRSGTCPLSISLESKLSPGASPFMGSTTVIQPHASSPFLNVLLPFASRWQHMDLVLPPGPHEVLSRLTEENVPLLAHL
;
A
#
# COMPACT_ATOMS: atom_id res chain seq x y z
N MET A 1 17.59 -8.43 -53.19
CA MET A 1 17.09 -8.67 -54.55
C MET A 1 17.29 -7.37 -55.33
N SER A 2 17.92 -7.41 -56.50
CA SER A 2 18.04 -6.23 -57.35
C SER A 2 16.77 -6.10 -58.20
N SER A 3 16.02 -5.01 -58.04
CA SER A 3 14.79 -4.77 -58.81
C SER A 3 15.12 -3.88 -60.02
N PRO A 4 14.62 -4.21 -61.23
CA PRO A 4 14.77 -3.33 -62.39
C PRO A 4 14.01 -1.99 -62.21
N PHE A 5 13.14 -1.90 -61.20
CA PHE A 5 12.40 -0.68 -60.83
C PHE A 5 13.01 0.04 -59.63
N ALA A 6 14.24 -0.30 -59.19
CA ALA A 6 14.84 0.23 -57.97
C ALA A 6 14.89 1.77 -57.92
N SER A 7 15.18 2.44 -59.04
CA SER A 7 15.21 3.91 -59.13
C SER A 7 13.84 4.57 -59.02
N GLN A 8 12.75 3.81 -59.22
CA GLN A 8 11.37 4.30 -59.18
C GLN A 8 10.68 4.04 -57.82
N LEU A 9 11.26 3.18 -56.96
CA LEU A 9 10.71 2.89 -55.63
C LEU A 9 10.76 4.14 -54.74
N GLY A 10 9.66 4.44 -54.04
CA GLY A 10 9.56 5.62 -53.16
C GLY A 10 9.30 6.94 -53.88
N THR A 11 8.96 6.92 -55.17
CA THR A 11 8.58 8.09 -55.98
C THR A 11 7.09 8.07 -56.33
N ASN A 12 6.58 9.17 -56.90
CA ASN A 12 5.21 9.24 -57.45
C ASN A 12 5.11 8.72 -58.90
N TYR A 13 6.08 7.94 -59.37
CA TYR A 13 6.10 7.41 -60.73
C TYR A 13 4.91 6.47 -60.99
N CYS A 14 4.23 6.67 -62.12
CA CYS A 14 3.11 5.84 -62.57
C CYS A 14 3.57 4.83 -63.64
N PRO A 15 3.55 3.51 -63.36
CA PRO A 15 3.98 2.50 -64.32
C PRO A 15 3.01 2.39 -65.50
N ARG A 16 3.54 2.17 -66.70
CA ARG A 16 2.75 1.82 -67.89
C ARG A 16 2.21 0.39 -67.80
N ASP A 17 1.21 0.04 -68.62
CA ASP A 17 0.58 -1.29 -68.57
C ASP A 17 1.56 -2.47 -68.70
N VAL A 18 2.59 -2.33 -69.54
CA VAL A 18 3.64 -3.34 -69.70
C VAL A 18 4.49 -3.46 -68.43
N GLU A 19 4.82 -2.34 -67.79
CA GLU A 19 5.57 -2.30 -66.53
C GLU A 19 4.73 -2.86 -65.39
N LEU A 20 3.41 -2.62 -65.37
CA LEU A 20 2.49 -3.26 -64.41
C LEU A 20 2.49 -4.78 -64.53
N ALA A 21 2.50 -5.33 -65.75
CA ALA A 21 2.58 -6.78 -65.95
C ALA A 21 3.92 -7.34 -65.44
N GLN A 22 5.02 -6.65 -65.71
CA GLN A 22 6.36 -7.05 -65.23
C GLN A 22 6.46 -6.98 -63.70
N ILE A 23 5.96 -5.92 -63.07
CA ILE A 23 5.93 -5.78 -61.61
C ILE A 23 5.10 -6.90 -60.99
N LYS A 24 3.92 -7.20 -61.52
CA LYS A 24 3.07 -8.30 -61.05
C LYS A 24 3.82 -9.65 -61.10
N ALA A 25 4.52 -9.93 -62.21
CA ALA A 25 5.31 -11.15 -62.36
C ALA A 25 6.48 -11.22 -61.36
N LEU A 26 7.21 -10.11 -61.17
CA LEU A 26 8.32 -10.01 -60.21
C LEU A 26 7.86 -10.23 -58.76
N LEU A 27 6.62 -9.89 -58.43
CA LEU A 27 6.08 -10.04 -57.07
C LEU A 27 5.62 -11.46 -56.72
N ILE A 28 5.45 -12.36 -57.70
CA ILE A 28 4.90 -13.71 -57.45
C ILE A 28 5.75 -14.46 -56.42
N GLU A 29 7.05 -14.63 -56.68
CA GLU A 29 7.95 -15.39 -55.79
C GLU A 29 8.13 -14.70 -54.42
N PRO A 30 8.43 -13.39 -54.32
CA PRO A 30 8.53 -12.71 -53.02
C PRO A 30 7.24 -12.80 -52.20
N CYS A 31 6.07 -12.64 -52.83
CA CYS A 31 4.79 -12.77 -52.13
C CYS A 31 4.55 -14.21 -51.63
N LEU A 32 4.92 -15.23 -52.39
CA LEU A 32 4.86 -16.62 -51.93
C LEU A 32 5.81 -16.87 -50.75
N LYS A 33 7.04 -16.36 -50.84
CA LYS A 33 8.03 -16.49 -49.76
C LYS A 33 7.58 -15.79 -48.48
N LEU A 34 7.01 -14.58 -48.59
CA LEU A 34 6.42 -13.87 -47.45
C LEU A 34 5.29 -14.69 -46.81
N LYS A 35 4.35 -15.22 -47.60
CA LYS A 35 3.28 -16.08 -47.08
C LYS A 35 3.79 -17.32 -46.35
N ASN A 36 4.89 -17.91 -46.80
CA ASN A 36 5.49 -19.07 -46.13
C ASN A 36 6.20 -18.68 -44.83
N LEU A 37 6.93 -17.56 -44.81
CA LEU A 37 7.54 -17.04 -43.59
C LEU A 37 6.49 -16.68 -42.54
N ASP A 38 5.38 -16.05 -42.95
CA ASP A 38 4.28 -15.73 -42.03
C ASP A 38 3.67 -16.98 -41.40
N LYS A 39 3.53 -18.07 -42.17
CA LYS A 39 3.08 -19.37 -41.65
C LYS A 39 4.09 -19.96 -40.67
N GLU A 40 5.37 -19.93 -40.99
CA GLU A 40 6.42 -20.45 -40.11
C GLU A 40 6.51 -19.65 -38.81
N ILE A 41 6.42 -18.32 -38.88
CA ILE A 41 6.32 -17.43 -37.71
C ILE A 41 5.10 -17.79 -36.87
N ALA A 42 3.94 -18.02 -37.50
CA ALA A 42 2.72 -18.39 -36.77
C ALA A 42 2.88 -19.73 -36.03
N VAL A 43 3.47 -20.74 -36.69
CA VAL A 43 3.74 -22.06 -36.08
C VAL A 43 4.72 -21.93 -34.92
N LEU A 44 5.82 -21.21 -35.11
CA LEU A 44 6.84 -21.02 -34.06
C LEU A 44 6.28 -20.23 -32.87
N ARG A 45 5.45 -19.21 -33.10
CA ARG A 45 4.76 -18.48 -32.03
C ARG A 45 3.85 -19.41 -31.23
N GLN A 46 3.05 -20.23 -31.90
CA GLN A 46 2.18 -21.20 -31.22
C GLN A 46 2.99 -22.20 -30.37
N ALA A 47 4.11 -22.70 -30.89
CA ALA A 47 5.00 -23.59 -30.14
C ALA A 47 5.63 -22.88 -28.92
N LEU A 48 6.03 -21.62 -29.09
CA LEU A 48 6.57 -20.79 -28.01
C LEU A 48 5.54 -20.53 -26.91
N ASP A 49 4.30 -20.20 -27.29
CA ASP A 49 3.20 -19.96 -26.34
C ASP A 49 2.91 -21.22 -25.51
N LYS A 50 2.89 -22.39 -26.17
CA LYS A 50 2.72 -23.67 -25.49
C LYS A 50 3.85 -23.94 -24.48
N LEU A 51 5.11 -23.82 -24.90
CA LEU A 51 6.27 -24.04 -24.01
C LEU A 51 6.32 -23.03 -22.87
N THR A 52 5.91 -21.79 -23.11
CA THR A 52 5.81 -20.74 -22.09
C THR A 52 4.77 -21.11 -21.04
N ALA A 53 3.59 -21.57 -21.46
CA ALA A 53 2.56 -22.03 -20.54
C ALA A 53 3.01 -23.26 -19.73
N GLU A 54 3.67 -24.24 -20.36
CA GLU A 54 4.24 -25.41 -19.67
C GLU A 54 5.33 -25.01 -18.67
N ARG A 55 6.24 -24.10 -19.06
CA ARG A 55 7.27 -23.53 -18.19
C ARG A 55 6.64 -22.83 -16.98
N ASP A 56 5.62 -22.01 -17.19
CA ASP A 56 4.99 -21.23 -16.12
C ASP A 56 4.24 -22.13 -15.14
N ALA A 57 3.55 -23.16 -15.65
CA ALA A 57 2.91 -24.18 -14.83
C ALA A 57 3.92 -24.96 -13.99
N LEU A 58 5.03 -25.40 -14.61
CA LEU A 58 6.10 -26.11 -13.90
C LEU A 58 6.84 -25.21 -12.91
N GLY A 59 7.06 -23.94 -13.27
CA GLY A 59 7.64 -22.92 -12.39
C GLY A 59 6.79 -22.73 -11.14
N ALA A 60 5.48 -22.55 -11.29
CA ALA A 60 4.55 -22.47 -10.16
C ALA A 60 4.56 -23.73 -9.28
N TYR A 61 4.63 -24.92 -9.89
CA TYR A 61 4.76 -26.18 -9.15
C TYR A 61 6.05 -26.24 -8.32
N VAL A 62 7.19 -25.91 -8.94
CA VAL A 62 8.50 -25.90 -8.27
C VAL A 62 8.53 -24.88 -7.14
N ASP A 63 8.05 -23.66 -7.37
CA ASP A 63 8.05 -22.60 -6.38
C ASP A 63 7.14 -22.92 -5.19
N ALA A 64 5.98 -23.54 -5.42
CA ALA A 64 5.11 -24.01 -4.35
C ALA A 64 5.83 -25.04 -3.45
N HIS A 65 6.55 -26.00 -4.03
CA HIS A 65 7.29 -27.01 -3.27
C HIS A 65 8.52 -26.43 -2.57
N LYS A 66 9.27 -25.52 -3.21
CA LYS A 66 10.36 -24.77 -2.55
C LYS A 66 9.84 -23.97 -1.36
N ALA A 67 8.66 -23.36 -1.48
CA ALA A 67 8.05 -22.64 -0.38
C ALA A 67 7.71 -23.56 0.80
N LEU A 68 7.36 -24.83 0.57
CA LEU A 68 7.18 -25.83 1.64
C LEU A 68 8.49 -26.14 2.38
N LEU A 69 9.62 -26.10 1.67
CA LEU A 69 10.95 -26.34 2.24
C LEU A 69 11.52 -25.12 2.98
N SER A 70 10.84 -23.97 2.93
CA SER A 70 11.30 -22.75 3.58
C SER A 70 11.55 -22.97 5.09
N PRO A 71 12.76 -22.67 5.60
CA PRO A 71 13.09 -22.84 7.02
C PRO A 71 12.12 -22.14 7.97
N VAL A 72 11.53 -21.03 7.52
CA VAL A 72 10.59 -20.22 8.30
C VAL A 72 9.34 -21.00 8.73
N ARG A 73 8.95 -22.04 7.98
CA ARG A 73 7.81 -22.91 8.32
C ARG A 73 8.12 -23.87 9.47
N ARG A 74 9.40 -24.06 9.80
CA ARG A 74 9.86 -24.93 10.90
C ARG A 74 10.21 -24.14 12.16
N LEU A 75 10.16 -22.81 12.09
CA LEU A 75 10.43 -21.99 13.27
C LEU A 75 9.30 -22.18 14.29
N PRO A 76 9.65 -22.43 15.56
CA PRO A 76 8.70 -22.33 16.67
C PRO A 76 8.01 -20.96 16.70
N LEU A 77 6.77 -20.93 17.20
CA LEU A 77 5.93 -19.73 17.21
C LEU A 77 6.58 -18.57 17.96
N ASP A 78 7.14 -18.84 19.14
CA ASP A 78 7.86 -17.90 19.99
C ASP A 78 9.04 -17.24 19.28
N ILE A 79 9.77 -17.98 18.44
CA ILE A 79 10.86 -17.43 17.63
C ILE A 79 10.32 -16.50 16.53
N ILE A 80 9.18 -16.83 15.91
CA ILE A 80 8.54 -15.96 14.92
C ILE A 80 8.05 -14.66 15.59
N GLU A 81 7.43 -14.77 16.76
CA GLU A 81 7.00 -13.61 17.55
C GLU A 81 8.20 -12.72 17.94
N LEU A 82 9.32 -13.32 18.35
CA LEU A 82 10.55 -12.59 18.66
C LEU A 82 11.07 -11.81 17.43
N ILE A 83 11.08 -12.46 16.26
CA ILE A 83 11.45 -11.81 15.00
C ILE A 83 10.50 -10.64 14.70
N PHE A 84 9.19 -10.84 14.87
CA PHE A 84 8.19 -9.81 14.62
C PHE A 84 8.37 -8.60 15.55
N MET A 85 8.65 -8.84 16.83
CA MET A 85 8.95 -7.79 17.81
C MET A 85 10.22 -7.03 17.41
N ALA A 86 11.24 -7.72 16.91
CA ALA A 86 12.48 -7.10 16.43
C ALA A 86 12.30 -6.26 15.15
N CYS A 87 11.21 -6.46 14.39
CA CYS A 87 10.85 -5.63 13.24
C CYS A 87 10.16 -4.31 13.63
N LEU A 88 9.78 -4.10 14.88
CA LEU A 88 9.15 -2.85 15.32
C LEU A 88 10.18 -1.71 15.39
N PRO A 89 9.76 -0.45 15.18
CA PRO A 89 10.64 0.70 15.37
C PRO A 89 11.19 0.76 16.81
N MET A 90 12.50 0.96 16.95
CA MET A 90 13.15 1.02 18.27
C MET A 90 12.81 2.31 19.02
N HIS A 91 13.01 3.46 18.39
CA HIS A 91 13.00 4.78 19.03
C HIS A 91 11.71 5.58 18.88
N ARG A 92 10.67 5.00 18.28
CA ARG A 92 9.37 5.67 18.08
C ARG A 92 8.23 4.68 18.08
N ASN A 93 7.01 5.20 18.14
CA ASN A 93 5.81 4.40 17.99
C ASN A 93 5.56 4.01 16.52
N CYS A 94 4.83 2.90 16.35
CA CYS A 94 4.53 2.32 15.04
C CYS A 94 3.51 3.19 14.30
N VAL A 95 3.77 3.50 13.04
CA VAL A 95 2.81 4.19 12.18
C VAL A 95 1.81 3.19 11.63
N MET A 96 0.53 3.59 11.58
CA MET A 96 -0.53 2.82 10.91
C MET A 96 -0.38 2.84 9.39
N SER A 97 0.63 2.12 8.89
CA SER A 97 1.06 2.10 7.50
C SER A 97 1.24 0.68 7.02
N ALA A 98 0.85 0.41 5.78
CA ALA A 98 0.95 -0.91 5.18
C ALA A 98 2.39 -1.30 4.79
N GLN A 99 3.34 -0.38 5.02
CA GLN A 99 4.78 -0.49 4.79
C GLN A 99 5.58 -0.62 6.10
N GLU A 100 4.92 -0.64 7.26
CA GLU A 100 5.60 -0.73 8.57
C GLU A 100 5.01 -1.86 9.42
N ALA A 101 5.85 -2.49 10.25
CA ALA A 101 5.40 -3.45 11.24
C ALA A 101 4.56 -2.77 12.34
N PRO A 102 3.53 -3.44 12.89
CA PRO A 102 3.13 -4.82 12.63
C PRO A 102 2.29 -5.05 11.36
N VAL A 103 1.71 -4.01 10.75
CA VAL A 103 0.77 -4.17 9.61
C VAL A 103 1.43 -4.87 8.43
N LEU A 104 2.68 -4.51 8.11
CA LEU A 104 3.47 -5.12 7.04
C LEU A 104 3.59 -6.64 7.21
N LEU A 105 3.79 -7.13 8.44
CA LEU A 105 3.97 -8.54 8.73
C LEU A 105 2.71 -9.35 8.37
N GLY A 106 1.53 -8.77 8.64
CA GLY A 106 0.25 -9.36 8.25
C GLY A 106 -0.01 -9.37 6.74
N ARG A 107 0.84 -8.78 5.90
CA ARG A 107 0.70 -8.79 4.44
C ARG A 107 1.51 -9.88 3.75
N ILE A 108 2.43 -10.53 4.46
CA ILE A 108 3.36 -11.51 3.90
C ILE A 108 2.64 -12.81 3.52
N CYS A 109 1.94 -13.42 4.47
CA CYS A 109 1.10 -14.59 4.21
C CYS A 109 -0.02 -14.71 5.27
N SER A 110 -0.96 -15.64 5.06
CA SER A 110 -2.07 -15.89 5.99
C SER A 110 -1.60 -16.34 7.38
N ALA A 111 -0.57 -17.21 7.45
CA ALA A 111 -0.02 -17.66 8.73
C ALA A 111 0.61 -16.51 9.53
N TRP A 112 1.40 -15.66 8.88
CA TRP A 112 2.01 -14.49 9.51
C TRP A 112 0.97 -13.46 9.95
N ARG A 113 -0.12 -13.31 9.19
CA ARG A 113 -1.27 -12.49 9.59
C ARG A 113 -1.92 -13.04 10.85
N ALA A 114 -2.15 -14.34 10.94
CA ALA A 114 -2.73 -14.97 12.13
C ALA A 114 -1.85 -14.71 13.36
N ILE A 115 -0.53 -14.96 13.24
CA ILE A 115 0.44 -14.72 14.31
C ILE A 115 0.44 -13.24 14.71
N SER A 116 0.60 -12.33 13.75
CA SER A 116 0.63 -10.90 14.04
C SER A 116 -0.64 -10.43 14.75
N LEU A 117 -1.82 -10.92 14.36
CA LEU A 117 -3.09 -10.57 15.00
C LEU A 117 -3.25 -11.20 16.39
N SER A 118 -2.64 -12.35 16.66
CA SER A 118 -2.72 -13.07 17.94
C SER A 118 -1.64 -12.67 18.95
N THR A 119 -0.67 -11.83 18.58
CA THR A 119 0.42 -11.37 19.47
C THR A 119 0.17 -9.92 19.89
N PRO A 120 -0.46 -9.66 21.06
CA PRO A 120 -0.92 -8.33 21.43
C PRO A 120 0.22 -7.30 21.62
N GLN A 121 1.40 -7.76 22.03
CA GLN A 121 2.59 -6.93 22.26
C GLN A 121 3.01 -6.16 20.99
N LEU A 122 2.75 -6.71 19.80
CA LEU A 122 3.05 -6.05 18.53
C LEU A 122 2.22 -4.77 18.30
N TRP A 123 1.04 -4.69 18.93
CA TRP A 123 0.08 -3.60 18.79
C TRP A 123 0.11 -2.64 19.98
N SER A 124 1.06 -2.80 20.91
CA SER A 124 1.16 -1.99 22.13
C SER A 124 1.65 -0.56 21.89
N ARG A 125 2.28 -0.29 20.74
CA ARG A 125 2.86 1.01 20.37
C ARG A 125 2.18 1.55 19.12
N VAL A 126 1.69 2.79 19.16
CA VAL A 126 1.01 3.39 18.00
C VAL A 126 1.24 4.90 17.89
N HIS A 127 1.47 5.34 16.66
CA HIS A 127 1.51 6.74 16.27
C HIS A 127 0.30 7.05 15.37
N ILE A 128 -0.54 7.95 15.84
CA ILE A 128 -1.79 8.35 15.21
C ILE A 128 -1.63 9.78 14.70
N VAL A 129 -1.80 9.95 13.40
CA VAL A 129 -1.86 11.26 12.75
C VAL A 129 -3.29 11.53 12.33
N GLU A 130 -3.88 12.57 12.90
CA GLU A 130 -5.20 13.05 12.53
C GLU A 130 -5.18 13.55 11.08
N PRO A 131 -6.11 13.10 10.23
CA PRO A 131 -6.20 13.60 8.86
C PRO A 131 -6.36 15.12 8.86
N THR A 132 -5.58 15.82 8.04
CA THR A 132 -5.70 17.28 7.90
C THR A 132 -6.62 17.63 6.73
N PRO A 133 -7.44 18.69 6.86
CA PRO A 133 -8.20 19.23 5.75
C PRO A 133 -7.23 19.66 4.63
N SER A 134 -7.46 19.14 3.43
CA SER A 134 -6.72 19.53 2.23
C SER A 134 -7.65 20.26 1.27
N ASN A 135 -7.18 21.32 0.63
CA ASN A 135 -7.95 22.14 -0.32
C ASN A 135 -8.51 21.35 -1.50
N SER A 136 -7.99 20.14 -1.78
CA SER A 136 -8.41 19.27 -2.88
C SER A 136 -9.48 18.23 -2.49
N VAL A 137 -9.86 18.15 -1.21
CA VAL A 137 -10.76 17.10 -0.70
C VAL A 137 -12.10 17.71 -0.31
N THR A 138 -13.20 17.11 -0.77
CA THR A 138 -14.56 17.51 -0.35
C THR A 138 -14.76 17.28 1.15
N SER A 139 -15.69 18.02 1.78
CA SER A 139 -16.03 17.83 3.20
C SER A 139 -16.40 16.37 3.52
N GLU A 140 -17.14 15.71 2.63
CA GLU A 140 -17.49 14.28 2.74
C GLU A 140 -16.25 13.38 2.68
N GLY A 141 -15.32 13.62 1.75
CA GLY A 141 -14.09 12.85 1.62
C GLY A 141 -13.16 13.02 2.83
N TYR A 142 -13.17 14.19 3.48
CA TYR A 142 -12.46 14.42 4.73
C TYR A 142 -13.07 13.62 5.88
N SER A 143 -14.40 13.69 6.05
CA SER A 143 -15.12 12.93 7.08
C SER A 143 -14.88 11.42 6.95
N ALA A 144 -14.91 10.88 5.72
CA ALA A 144 -14.63 9.47 5.47
C ALA A 144 -13.19 9.07 5.88
N LYS A 145 -12.19 9.92 5.60
CA LYS A 145 -10.81 9.68 6.04
C LYS A 145 -10.66 9.68 7.56
N VAL A 146 -11.34 10.60 8.24
CA VAL A 146 -11.37 10.66 9.71
C VAL A 146 -12.01 9.39 10.28
N ALA A 147 -13.18 8.98 9.77
CA ALA A 147 -13.87 7.78 10.19
C ALA A 147 -13.00 6.51 10.00
N GLN A 148 -12.39 6.35 8.82
CA GLN A 148 -11.48 5.23 8.54
C GLN A 148 -10.30 5.21 9.51
N ARG A 149 -9.75 6.38 9.86
CA ARG A 149 -8.61 6.48 10.77
C ARG A 149 -9.00 6.18 12.22
N LEU A 150 -10.19 6.58 12.65
CA LEU A 150 -10.74 6.24 13.97
C LEU A 150 -10.96 4.72 14.10
N GLU A 151 -11.54 4.09 13.07
CA GLU A 151 -11.72 2.63 13.03
C GLU A 151 -10.37 1.90 13.08
N ALA A 152 -9.38 2.37 12.32
CA ALA A 152 -8.04 1.80 12.34
C ALA A 152 -7.37 1.92 13.73
N ALA A 153 -7.53 3.07 14.40
CA ALA A 153 -7.00 3.29 15.74
C ALA A 153 -7.69 2.39 16.79
N ASP A 154 -9.02 2.31 16.79
CA ASP A 154 -9.77 1.42 17.69
C ASP A 154 -9.38 -0.05 17.47
N ALA A 155 -9.33 -0.50 16.22
CA ALA A 155 -8.91 -1.86 15.88
C ALA A 155 -7.48 -2.16 16.35
N TRP A 156 -6.56 -1.19 16.22
CA TRP A 156 -5.19 -1.32 16.73
C TRP A 156 -5.16 -1.48 18.25
N LEU A 157 -5.86 -0.61 18.97
CA LEU A 157 -5.91 -0.61 20.43
C LEU A 157 -6.58 -1.87 20.99
N ARG A 158 -7.60 -2.40 20.31
CA ARG A 158 -8.21 -3.70 20.69
C ARG A 158 -7.25 -4.86 20.50
N ARG A 159 -6.46 -4.87 19.42
CA ARG A 159 -5.47 -5.93 19.16
C ARG A 159 -4.35 -5.96 20.20
N SER A 160 -4.06 -4.84 20.85
CA SER A 160 -3.10 -4.78 21.96
C SER A 160 -3.54 -5.54 23.23
N GLY A 161 -4.79 -6.00 23.29
CA GLY A 161 -5.29 -6.83 24.38
C GLY A 161 -5.22 -6.12 25.73
N THR A 162 -4.44 -6.68 26.66
CA THR A 162 -4.19 -6.11 28.00
C THR A 162 -2.80 -5.49 28.13
N CYS A 163 -2.01 -5.43 27.06
CA CYS A 163 -0.67 -4.87 27.12
C CYS A 163 -0.69 -3.39 27.52
N PRO A 164 0.32 -2.91 28.28
CA PRO A 164 0.57 -1.49 28.46
C PRO A 164 0.78 -0.80 27.10
N LEU A 165 0.30 0.44 27.00
CA LEU A 165 0.22 1.18 25.75
C LEU A 165 1.21 2.34 25.71
N SER A 166 1.91 2.48 24.59
CA SER A 166 2.63 3.71 24.23
C SER A 166 1.93 4.34 23.02
N ILE A 167 1.35 5.51 23.22
CA ILE A 167 0.52 6.17 22.22
C ILE A 167 1.10 7.55 21.95
N SER A 168 1.15 7.92 20.68
CA SER A 168 1.45 9.28 20.26
C SER A 168 0.37 9.76 19.31
N LEU A 169 -0.20 10.93 19.58
CA LEU A 169 -1.26 11.53 18.77
C LEU A 169 -0.78 12.88 18.25
N GLU A 170 -0.77 13.04 16.93
CA GLU A 170 -0.47 14.29 16.26
C GLU A 170 -1.71 14.83 15.55
N SER A 171 -2.18 15.98 16.03
CA SER A 171 -3.30 16.74 15.46
C SER A 171 -2.81 18.14 15.11
N LYS A 172 -2.65 18.41 13.81
CA LYS A 172 -2.15 19.68 13.27
C LYS A 172 -3.30 20.53 12.74
N LEU A 173 -3.25 21.83 13.01
CA LEU A 173 -4.07 22.82 12.31
C LEU A 173 -3.64 22.91 10.83
N SER A 174 -4.60 23.13 9.94
CA SER A 174 -4.31 23.39 8.53
C SER A 174 -3.41 24.64 8.39
N PRO A 175 -2.35 24.61 7.57
CA PRO A 175 -1.41 25.74 7.39
C PRO A 175 -2.03 27.05 6.89
N GLY A 176 -3.28 27.02 6.40
CA GLY A 176 -4.03 28.20 5.95
C GLY A 176 -4.91 28.85 7.02
N ALA A 177 -5.06 28.25 8.21
CA ALA A 177 -5.79 28.81 9.34
C ALA A 177 -4.89 29.80 10.09
N SER A 178 -4.42 30.85 9.40
CA SER A 178 -3.84 31.99 10.09
C SER A 178 -4.97 32.73 10.81
N PRO A 179 -4.90 32.98 12.14
CA PRO A 179 -5.90 33.76 12.86
C PRO A 179 -6.00 35.22 12.37
N PHE A 180 -5.07 35.67 11.53
CA PHE A 180 -4.87 37.07 11.15
C PHE A 180 -5.53 37.47 9.82
N MET A 181 -6.16 36.57 9.08
CA MET A 181 -6.81 36.91 7.82
C MET A 181 -8.32 36.67 7.94
N GLY A 182 -9.09 37.75 7.99
CA GLY A 182 -10.53 37.80 8.30
C GLY A 182 -11.46 37.12 7.28
N SER A 183 -11.23 35.86 6.96
CA SER A 183 -12.20 35.02 6.26
C SER A 183 -13.04 34.27 7.28
N THR A 184 -14.32 34.62 7.34
CA THR A 184 -15.38 34.02 8.17
C THR A 184 -15.71 32.60 7.72
N THR A 185 -14.73 31.69 7.71
CA THR A 185 -15.02 30.27 7.83
C THR A 185 -14.98 29.95 9.31
N VAL A 186 -16.14 29.57 9.84
CA VAL A 186 -16.31 29.08 11.20
C VAL A 186 -15.50 27.79 11.33
N ILE A 187 -14.19 27.90 11.54
CA ILE A 187 -13.40 26.85 12.16
C ILE A 187 -14.01 26.73 13.54
N GLN A 188 -14.68 25.61 13.87
CA GLN A 188 -15.06 25.32 15.24
C GLN A 188 -13.78 24.96 16.00
N PRO A 189 -13.16 25.88 16.76
CA PRO A 189 -11.89 25.67 17.45
C PRO A 189 -12.08 24.91 18.78
N HIS A 190 -13.21 24.23 18.96
CA HIS A 190 -13.70 23.76 20.28
C HIS A 190 -14.06 22.28 20.32
N ALA A 191 -14.05 21.57 19.18
CA ALA A 191 -14.29 20.14 19.21
C ALA A 191 -13.01 19.43 19.66
N SER A 192 -13.03 18.84 20.86
CA SER A 192 -11.98 17.91 21.30
C SER A 192 -11.75 16.87 20.19
N SER A 193 -10.48 16.60 19.86
CA SER A 193 -10.14 15.67 18.76
C SER A 193 -10.91 14.35 18.95
N PRO A 194 -11.67 13.88 17.96
CA PRO A 194 -12.47 12.66 18.09
C PRO A 194 -11.60 11.43 18.37
N PHE A 195 -10.31 11.51 18.07
CA PHE A 195 -9.32 10.50 18.42
C PHE A 195 -9.18 10.31 19.92
N LEU A 196 -9.26 11.38 20.73
CA LEU A 196 -9.18 11.27 22.19
C LEU A 196 -10.28 10.36 22.75
N ASN A 197 -11.50 10.43 22.18
CA ASN A 197 -12.61 9.55 22.59
C ASN A 197 -12.36 8.08 22.26
N VAL A 198 -11.56 7.78 21.23
CA VAL A 198 -11.14 6.41 20.90
C VAL A 198 -10.03 5.92 21.84
N LEU A 199 -9.18 6.81 22.32
CA LEU A 199 -8.09 6.45 23.23
C LEU A 199 -8.60 6.17 24.65
N LEU A 200 -9.53 7.01 25.14
CA LEU A 200 -9.97 7.03 26.55
C LEU A 200 -10.41 5.67 27.13
N PRO A 201 -11.16 4.80 26.41
CA PRO A 201 -11.55 3.49 26.95
C PRO A 201 -10.36 2.61 27.34
N PHE A 202 -9.15 2.96 26.90
CA PHE A 202 -7.92 2.22 27.16
C PHE A 202 -6.99 2.96 28.14
N ALA A 203 -7.45 4.05 28.76
CA ALA A 203 -6.66 4.92 29.64
C ALA A 203 -5.95 4.18 30.78
N SER A 204 -6.59 3.15 31.34
CA SER A 204 -6.02 2.35 32.43
C SER A 204 -4.73 1.62 32.04
N ARG A 205 -4.46 1.48 30.74
CA ARG A 205 -3.30 0.78 30.18
C ARG A 205 -2.22 1.73 29.66
N TRP A 206 -2.44 3.05 29.69
CA TRP A 206 -1.48 4.01 29.13
C TRP A 206 -0.20 4.05 29.97
N GLN A 207 0.92 3.68 29.37
CA GLN A 207 2.24 3.73 29.99
C GLN A 207 3.02 4.97 29.54
N HIS A 208 2.91 5.31 28.26
CA HIS A 208 3.52 6.50 27.66
C HIS A 208 2.49 7.17 26.75
N MET A 209 2.36 8.48 26.86
CA MET A 209 1.42 9.25 26.07
C MET A 209 2.07 10.56 25.59
N ASP A 210 2.19 10.72 24.28
CA ASP A 210 2.71 11.95 23.65
C ASP A 210 1.58 12.62 22.84
N LEU A 211 1.13 13.80 23.26
CA LEU A 211 0.03 14.51 22.62
C LEU A 211 0.53 15.82 21.99
N VAL A 212 0.39 15.94 20.67
CA VAL A 212 0.58 17.19 19.93
C VAL A 212 -0.80 17.63 19.46
N LEU A 213 -1.41 18.57 20.17
CA LEU A 213 -2.78 19.02 19.94
C LEU A 213 -2.84 20.50 19.59
N PRO A 214 -3.87 20.95 18.83
CA PRO A 214 -4.13 22.37 18.65
C PRO A 214 -4.35 23.09 19.99
N PRO A 215 -4.01 24.38 20.10
CA PRO A 215 -4.30 25.17 21.29
C PRO A 215 -5.81 25.26 21.53
N GLY A 216 -6.23 25.03 22.78
CA GLY A 216 -7.63 25.07 23.20
C GLY A 216 -7.90 24.19 24.42
N PRO A 217 -9.07 24.32 25.07
CA PRO A 217 -9.45 23.45 26.17
C PRO A 217 -9.75 22.04 25.64
N HIS A 218 -9.00 21.05 26.12
CA HIS A 218 -9.27 19.63 25.88
C HIS A 218 -9.99 19.05 27.09
N GLU A 219 -11.29 19.35 27.24
CA GLU A 219 -12.09 18.96 28.42
C GLU A 219 -12.04 17.47 28.74
N VAL A 220 -11.88 16.65 27.70
CA VAL A 220 -11.77 15.20 27.79
C VAL A 220 -10.54 14.80 28.61
N LEU A 221 -9.43 15.52 28.47
CA LEU A 221 -8.19 15.27 29.21
C LEU A 221 -8.25 15.84 30.62
N SER A 222 -8.90 16.99 30.83
CA SER A 222 -9.00 17.61 32.16
C SER A 222 -9.84 16.81 33.16
N ARG A 223 -10.60 15.82 32.68
CA ARG A 223 -11.40 14.91 33.52
C ARG A 223 -10.64 13.67 33.98
N LEU A 224 -9.43 13.44 33.46
CA LEU A 224 -8.61 12.30 33.84
C LEU A 224 -8.03 12.50 35.25
N THR A 225 -8.16 11.47 36.08
CA THR A 225 -7.52 11.39 37.40
C THR A 225 -6.43 10.32 37.38
N GLU A 226 -5.58 10.30 38.42
CA GLU A 226 -4.54 9.27 38.60
C GLU A 226 -5.13 7.83 38.56
N GLU A 227 -6.35 7.65 39.08
CA GLU A 227 -7.04 6.36 39.04
C GLU A 227 -7.41 5.92 37.61
N ASN A 228 -7.60 6.86 36.69
CA ASN A 228 -7.93 6.55 35.30
C ASN A 228 -6.71 6.16 34.48
N VAL A 229 -5.51 6.62 34.87
CA VAL A 229 -4.23 6.42 34.15
C VAL A 229 -3.13 5.90 35.08
N PRO A 230 -3.34 4.76 35.77
CA PRO A 230 -2.46 4.29 36.85
C PRO A 230 -1.06 3.87 36.38
N LEU A 231 -0.85 3.65 35.08
CA LEU A 231 0.44 3.26 34.50
C LEU A 231 1.20 4.42 33.85
N LEU A 232 0.59 5.60 33.74
CA LEU A 232 1.17 6.73 33.03
C LEU A 232 2.21 7.37 33.93
N ALA A 233 3.48 7.22 33.58
CA ALA A 233 4.56 7.83 34.33
C ALA A 233 4.57 9.34 34.05
N HIS A 234 4.30 10.14 35.09
CA HIS A 234 4.21 11.60 35.09
C HIS A 234 2.93 12.17 34.43
N LEU A 235 1.98 12.59 35.28
CA LEU A 235 0.91 13.53 34.95
C LEU A 235 1.43 14.98 35.01
#